data_AF-A0A4P6MFK8-F1
#
_entry.id   AF-A0A4P6MFK8-F1
#
_cell.length_a   1.000
_cell.length_b   1.000
_cell.length_c   1.000
_cell.angle_alpha   90.00
_cell.angle_beta   90.00
_cell.angle_gamma   90.00
#
_symmetry.space_group_name_H-M   'P 1'
#
loop_
_entity.id
_entity.type
_entity.pdbx_description
1 polymer ?
#
loop_
_entity_poly.entity_id
_entity_poly.type
_entity_poly.pdbx_seq_one_letter_code
_entity_poly.pdbx_strand_id
1 'polypeptide(L)'
;MSFGDTLFPNAGIAIQLALTAFLVGLCAFLPSNARIMALETSHRSFQIGMHDVTAAYARAHAQDRNSTFTLSSEFDSIRERLTFLRNHPDLDSLEPAVLEVAAQMSHVSRELADIYSTQNVARARDFLIQRQHELDAFEAQLQEAKDIASEMQRWHHRVSLEEDVAQSQLQRLREELIDVLPDLLDQPQTEETDDVGAVSASHAPDPIQTAPDEGDPFADDDRIVALLARRAPG
;
A
#
# COMPACT_ATOMS: atom_id res chain seq x y z
N MET A 1 53.14 11.76 -39.24
CA MET A 1 53.88 10.90 -38.28
C MET A 1 54.08 9.56 -38.97
N SER A 2 55.32 9.12 -39.19
CA SER A 2 55.59 7.77 -39.70
C SER A 2 55.79 6.83 -38.51
N PHE A 3 55.27 5.62 -38.62
CA PHE A 3 55.60 4.51 -37.73
C PHE A 3 56.11 3.39 -38.64
N GLY A 4 57.44 3.20 -38.68
CA GLY A 4 58.08 2.39 -39.71
C GLY A 4 57.92 2.98 -41.12
N ASP A 5 57.77 2.10 -42.12
CA ASP A 5 57.81 2.43 -43.57
C ASP A 5 56.43 2.82 -44.16
N THR A 6 55.41 3.03 -43.34
CA THR A 6 54.06 3.43 -43.79
C THR A 6 53.72 4.86 -43.35
N LEU A 7 53.44 5.73 -44.32
CA LEU A 7 53.01 7.11 -44.09
C LEU A 7 51.49 7.12 -43.93
N PHE A 8 51.02 7.35 -42.71
CA PHE A 8 49.60 7.58 -42.43
C PHE A 8 49.30 9.08 -42.56
N PRO A 9 48.69 9.54 -43.68
CA PRO A 9 48.50 10.97 -43.94
C PRO A 9 47.59 11.65 -42.89
N ASN A 10 46.71 10.89 -42.22
CA ASN A 10 45.72 11.42 -41.29
C ASN A 10 46.01 11.14 -39.80
N ALA A 11 47.20 10.62 -39.47
CA ALA A 11 47.52 10.22 -38.09
C ALA A 11 47.45 11.38 -37.07
N GLY A 12 47.83 12.59 -37.49
CA GLY A 12 47.77 13.78 -36.63
C GLY A 12 46.32 14.16 -36.26
N ILE A 13 45.41 14.11 -37.23
CA ILE A 13 43.98 14.41 -37.03
C ILE A 13 43.35 13.37 -36.10
N ALA A 14 43.68 12.08 -36.29
CA ALA A 14 43.17 11.01 -35.42
C ALA A 14 43.62 11.18 -33.97
N ILE A 15 44.90 11.52 -33.73
CA ILE A 15 45.42 11.77 -32.38
C ILE A 15 44.77 13.01 -31.76
N GLN A 16 44.59 14.08 -32.53
CA GLN A 16 43.97 15.30 -32.03
C GLN A 16 42.49 15.08 -31.68
N LEU A 17 41.75 14.33 -32.48
CA LEU A 17 40.36 13.96 -32.17
C LEU A 17 40.28 13.08 -30.93
N ALA A 18 41.18 12.10 -30.79
CA ALA A 18 41.24 11.25 -29.60
C ALA A 18 41.55 12.04 -28.33
N LEU A 19 42.53 12.95 -28.39
CA LEU A 19 42.89 13.83 -27.28
C LEU A 19 41.73 14.77 -26.91
N THR A 20 41.06 15.34 -27.91
CA THR A 20 39.93 16.25 -27.70
C THR A 20 38.74 15.53 -27.08
N ALA A 21 38.40 14.34 -27.60
CA ALA A 21 37.34 13.50 -27.03
C ALA A 21 37.66 13.09 -25.59
N PHE A 22 38.93 12.78 -25.28
CA PHE A 22 39.37 12.46 -23.93
C PHE A 22 39.21 13.65 -22.97
N LEU A 23 39.65 14.85 -23.37
CA LEU A 23 39.50 16.08 -22.59
C LEU A 23 38.03 16.43 -22.33
N VAL A 24 37.18 16.31 -23.36
CA VAL A 24 35.73 16.54 -23.22
C VAL A 24 35.10 15.52 -22.28
N GLY A 25 35.48 14.24 -22.39
CA GLY A 25 35.04 13.20 -21.47
C GLY A 25 35.43 13.50 -20.02
N LEU A 26 36.65 13.99 -19.81
CA LEU A 26 37.17 14.36 -18.49
C LEU A 26 36.44 15.58 -17.91
N CYS A 27 36.11 16.57 -18.74
CA CYS A 27 35.26 17.71 -18.37
C CYS A 27 33.83 17.31 -17.99
N ALA A 28 33.29 16.23 -18.54
CA ALA A 28 31.99 15.70 -18.14
C ALA A 28 32.07 14.87 -16.84
N PHE A 29 33.17 14.14 -16.63
CA PHE A 29 33.31 13.21 -15.49
C PHE A 29 33.61 13.92 -14.16
N LEU A 30 34.44 14.96 -14.17
CA LEU A 30 34.81 15.74 -12.97
C LEU A 30 33.63 16.37 -12.21
N PRO A 31 32.70 17.12 -12.87
CA PRO A 31 31.58 17.73 -12.17
C PRO A 31 30.59 16.68 -11.64
N SER A 32 30.47 15.53 -12.31
CA SER A 32 29.57 14.45 -11.87
C SER A 32 30.06 13.82 -10.56
N ASN A 33 31.36 13.51 -10.47
CA ASN A 33 31.94 12.95 -9.24
C ASN A 33 31.97 13.96 -8.09
N ALA A 34 32.20 15.25 -8.37
CA ALA A 34 32.12 16.31 -7.36
C ALA A 34 30.70 16.45 -6.80
N ARG A 35 29.68 16.31 -7.64
CA ARG A 35 28.26 16.38 -7.24
C ARG A 35 27.85 15.19 -6.37
N ILE A 36 28.36 13.99 -6.66
CA ILE A 36 28.13 12.79 -5.84
C ILE A 36 28.80 12.94 -4.46
N MET A 37 30.06 13.40 -4.42
CA MET A 37 30.76 13.62 -3.16
C MET A 37 30.06 14.68 -2.29
N ALA A 38 29.51 15.73 -2.91
CA ALA A 38 28.72 16.75 -2.22
C ALA A 38 27.44 16.17 -1.57
N LEU A 39 26.75 15.26 -2.26
CA LEU A 39 25.56 14.56 -1.74
C LEU A 39 25.90 13.68 -0.53
N GLU A 40 27.01 12.95 -0.56
CA GLU A 40 27.46 12.13 0.57
C GLU A 40 27.82 12.98 1.79
N THR A 41 28.55 14.09 1.60
CA THR A 41 28.82 15.03 2.70
C THR A 41 27.57 15.71 3.23
N SER A 42 26.62 16.08 2.35
CA SER A 42 25.35 16.69 2.75
C SER A 42 24.49 15.74 3.58
N HIS A 43 24.48 14.45 3.24
CA HIS A 43 23.73 13.44 3.98
C HIS A 43 24.35 13.19 5.37
N ARG A 44 25.69 13.19 5.46
CA ARG A 44 26.40 13.07 6.73
C ARG A 44 26.24 14.31 7.63
N SER A 45 26.32 15.51 7.05
CA SER A 45 26.07 16.75 7.80
C SER A 45 24.62 16.86 8.26
N PHE A 46 23.67 16.33 7.49
CA PHE A 46 22.26 16.25 7.90
C PHE A 46 22.05 15.29 9.07
N GLN A 47 22.68 14.12 9.07
CA GLN A 47 22.63 13.20 10.22
C GLN A 47 23.27 13.80 11.48
N ILE A 48 24.37 14.55 11.36
CA ILE A 48 24.98 15.29 12.48
C ILE A 48 24.05 16.43 12.96
N GLY A 49 23.38 17.13 12.04
CA GLY A 49 22.40 18.17 12.37
C GLY A 49 21.14 17.62 13.07
N MET A 50 20.68 16.42 12.70
CA MET A 50 19.52 15.78 13.32
C MET A 50 19.75 15.45 14.80
N HIS A 51 20.99 15.16 15.19
CA HIS A 51 21.34 14.95 16.60
C HIS A 51 21.19 16.23 17.42
N ASP A 52 21.59 17.39 16.87
CA ASP A 52 21.45 18.69 17.54
C ASP A 52 19.99 19.13 17.60
N VAL A 53 19.20 18.88 16.55
CA VAL A 53 17.74 19.09 16.57
C VAL A 53 17.07 18.22 17.63
N THR A 54 17.46 16.95 17.75
CA THR A 54 16.93 16.04 18.77
C THR A 54 17.33 16.47 20.18
N ALA A 55 18.57 16.92 20.37
CA ALA A 55 19.06 17.43 21.65
C ALA A 55 18.37 18.75 22.03
N ALA A 56 18.18 19.67 21.08
CA ALA A 56 17.45 20.92 21.28
C ALA A 56 15.97 20.65 21.59
N TYR A 57 15.33 19.73 20.87
CA TYR A 57 13.95 19.30 21.12
C TYR A 57 13.80 18.64 22.50
N ALA A 58 14.71 17.76 22.87
CA ALA A 58 14.73 17.14 24.19
C ALA A 58 14.94 18.16 25.32
N ARG A 59 15.81 19.15 25.12
CA ARG A 59 16.07 20.23 26.08
C ARG A 59 14.87 21.17 26.23
N ALA A 60 14.25 21.55 25.12
CA ALA A 60 13.03 22.36 25.11
C ALA A 60 11.87 21.63 25.81
N HIS A 61 11.67 20.34 25.52
CA HIS A 61 10.65 19.54 26.19
C HIS A 61 10.93 19.26 27.66
N ALA A 62 12.20 19.10 28.05
CA ALA A 62 12.57 18.97 29.45
C ALA A 62 12.26 20.26 30.22
N GLN A 63 12.55 21.42 29.62
CA GLN A 63 12.24 22.73 30.19
C GLN A 63 10.74 23.00 30.28
N ASP A 64 9.99 22.67 29.22
CA ASP A 64 8.53 22.82 29.14
C ASP A 64 7.81 21.92 30.17
N ARG A 65 8.26 20.67 30.32
CA ARG A 65 7.73 19.77 31.38
C ARG A 65 8.05 20.30 32.78
N ASN A 66 9.22 20.90 32.99
CA ASN A 66 9.57 21.48 34.28
C ASN A 66 8.73 22.73 34.61
N SER A 67 8.36 23.57 33.62
CA SER A 67 7.49 24.74 33.83
C SER A 67 6.07 24.36 34.25
N THR A 68 5.51 23.27 33.74
CA THR A 68 4.18 22.78 34.17
C THR A 68 4.15 22.36 35.64
N PHE A 69 5.25 21.80 36.17
CA PHE A 69 5.40 21.52 37.60
C PHE A 69 5.80 22.73 38.44
N THR A 70 6.37 23.76 37.81
CA THR A 70 6.70 25.03 38.48
C THR A 70 5.44 25.74 38.95
N LEU A 71 4.34 25.65 38.18
CA LEU A 71 3.02 26.15 38.61
C LEU A 71 2.55 25.52 39.92
N SER A 72 2.69 24.21 40.12
CA SER A 72 2.31 23.56 41.38
C SER A 72 3.16 24.02 42.56
N SER A 73 4.47 24.19 42.38
CA SER A 73 5.37 24.70 43.43
C SER A 73 5.16 26.18 43.72
N GLU A 74 4.85 26.99 42.70
CA GLU A 74 4.47 28.39 42.86
C GLU A 74 3.13 28.51 43.60
N PHE A 75 2.21 27.57 43.38
CA PHE A 75 0.96 27.47 44.14
C PHE A 75 1.17 27.15 45.62
N ASP A 76 2.08 26.22 45.94
CA ASP A 76 2.45 25.94 47.33
C ASP A 76 3.10 27.16 48.00
N SER A 77 3.96 27.87 47.27
CA SER A 77 4.56 29.14 47.72
C SER A 77 3.51 30.24 47.93
N ILE A 78 2.53 30.36 47.04
CA ILE A 78 1.41 31.30 47.18
C ILE A 78 0.54 30.91 48.38
N ARG A 79 0.28 29.61 48.61
CA ARG A 79 -0.49 29.11 49.77
C ARG A 79 0.22 29.39 51.10
N GLU A 80 1.53 29.22 51.14
CA GLU A 80 2.37 29.58 52.29
C GLU A 80 2.31 31.09 52.55
N ARG A 81 2.42 31.91 51.50
CA ARG A 81 2.29 33.37 51.58
C ARG A 81 0.89 33.82 52.01
N LEU A 82 -0.16 33.13 51.57
CA LEU A 82 -1.54 33.39 51.96
C LEU A 82 -1.79 33.04 53.43
N THR A 83 -1.19 31.94 53.90
CA THR A 83 -1.20 31.53 55.31
C THR A 83 -0.46 32.54 56.19
N PHE A 84 0.66 33.08 55.68
CA PHE A 84 1.41 34.16 56.34
C PHE A 84 0.59 35.46 56.42
N LEU A 85 -0.09 35.84 55.34
CA LEU A 85 -0.95 37.04 55.31
C LEU A 85 -2.21 36.89 56.18
N ARG A 86 -2.77 35.69 56.29
CA ARG A 86 -3.90 35.37 57.18
C ARG A 86 -3.57 35.56 58.66
N ASN A 87 -2.34 35.25 59.07
CA ASN A 87 -1.92 35.36 60.46
C ASN A 87 -1.39 36.77 60.82
N HIS A 88 -1.50 37.74 59.91
CA HIS A 88 -0.97 39.08 60.08
C HIS A 88 -2.03 40.03 60.69
N PRO A 89 -1.72 40.72 61.81
CA PRO A 89 -2.71 41.43 62.65
C PRO A 89 -3.41 42.62 61.96
N ASP A 90 -2.85 43.17 60.88
CA ASP A 90 -3.42 44.31 60.13
C ASP A 90 -4.33 43.91 58.95
N LEU A 91 -4.46 42.61 58.63
CA LEU A 91 -5.24 42.12 57.47
C LEU A 91 -6.51 41.34 57.84
N ASP A 92 -6.93 41.41 59.11
CA ASP A 92 -8.10 40.72 59.67
C ASP A 92 -9.41 40.99 58.89
N SER A 93 -9.51 42.13 58.18
CA SER A 93 -10.68 42.50 57.37
C SER A 93 -10.68 41.96 55.93
N LEU A 94 -9.58 41.35 55.45
CA LEU A 94 -9.46 40.79 54.08
C LEU A 94 -9.69 39.27 54.02
N GLU A 95 -9.99 38.67 55.17
CA GLU A 95 -10.05 37.22 55.37
C GLU A 95 -10.95 36.48 54.36
N PRO A 96 -12.19 36.93 54.04
CA PRO A 96 -13.08 36.17 53.17
C PRO A 96 -12.67 36.21 51.70
N ALA A 97 -12.29 37.39 51.19
CA ALA A 97 -12.00 37.59 49.76
C ALA A 97 -10.68 36.92 49.34
N VAL A 98 -9.68 36.90 50.22
CA VAL A 98 -8.39 36.24 49.97
C VAL A 98 -8.53 34.72 50.02
N LEU A 99 -9.37 34.19 50.91
CA LEU A 99 -9.68 32.75 50.98
C LEU A 99 -10.50 32.29 49.76
N GLU A 100 -11.42 33.10 49.27
CA GLU A 100 -12.23 32.79 48.09
C GLU A 100 -11.38 32.72 46.81
N VAL A 101 -10.50 33.70 46.58
CA VAL A 101 -9.59 33.71 45.43
C VAL A 101 -8.59 32.55 45.50
N ALA A 102 -8.06 32.24 46.69
CA ALA A 102 -7.16 31.10 46.88
C ALA A 102 -7.87 29.76 46.64
N ALA A 103 -9.12 29.62 47.07
CA ALA A 103 -9.93 28.42 46.82
C ALA A 103 -10.22 28.27 45.31
N GLN A 104 -10.59 29.36 44.63
CA GLN A 104 -10.90 29.35 43.20
C GLN A 104 -9.66 29.03 42.34
N MET A 105 -8.53 29.67 42.62
CA MET A 105 -7.26 29.37 41.93
C MET A 105 -6.77 27.94 42.22
N SER A 106 -6.90 27.46 43.46
CA SER A 106 -6.53 26.07 43.83
C SER A 106 -7.38 25.02 43.10
N HIS A 107 -8.66 25.30 42.87
CA HIS A 107 -9.55 24.42 42.12
C HIS A 107 -9.15 24.34 40.64
N VAL A 108 -8.99 25.50 39.98
CA VAL A 108 -8.62 25.56 38.55
C VAL A 108 -7.27 24.91 38.28
N SER A 109 -6.28 25.12 39.15
CA SER A 109 -4.96 24.49 38.98
C SER A 109 -4.97 22.99 39.25
N ARG A 110 -5.84 22.51 40.14
CA ARG A 110 -6.01 21.07 40.37
C ARG A 110 -6.68 20.39 39.18
N GLU A 111 -7.68 21.04 38.59
CA GLU A 111 -8.34 20.57 37.37
C GLU A 111 -7.35 20.50 36.20
N LEU A 112 -6.55 21.56 35.99
CA LEU A 112 -5.50 21.56 34.97
C LEU A 112 -4.43 20.50 35.21
N ALA A 113 -3.97 20.34 36.47
CA ALA A 113 -2.96 19.34 36.81
C ALA A 113 -3.46 17.90 36.62
N ASP A 114 -4.76 17.66 36.80
CA ASP A 114 -5.36 16.35 36.56
C ASP A 114 -5.49 16.08 35.05
N ILE A 115 -6.03 17.03 34.28
CA ILE A 115 -6.15 16.92 32.82
C ILE A 115 -4.78 16.73 32.16
N TYR A 116 -3.79 17.53 32.55
CA TYR A 116 -2.44 17.52 32.00
C TYR A 116 -1.44 16.72 32.82
N SER A 117 -1.94 15.80 33.66
CA SER A 117 -1.05 14.94 34.43
C SER A 117 -0.14 14.15 33.47
N THR A 118 1.13 13.99 33.83
CA THR A 118 2.10 13.26 32.97
C THR A 118 1.62 11.84 32.68
N GLN A 119 0.89 11.20 33.61
CA GLN A 119 0.30 9.88 33.41
C GLN A 119 -0.79 9.91 32.32
N ASN A 120 -1.67 10.91 32.33
CA ASN A 120 -2.73 11.04 31.33
C ASN A 120 -2.17 11.35 29.94
N VAL A 121 -1.16 12.23 29.86
CA VAL A 121 -0.47 12.53 28.60
C VAL A 121 0.28 11.31 28.06
N ALA A 122 0.97 10.56 28.92
CA ALA A 122 1.64 9.31 28.52
C ALA A 122 0.63 8.29 27.97
N ARG A 123 -0.50 8.09 28.66
CA ARG A 123 -1.57 7.19 28.20
C ARG A 123 -2.16 7.64 26.87
N ALA A 124 -2.40 8.94 26.69
CA ALA A 124 -2.92 9.49 25.44
C ALA A 124 -1.93 9.27 24.28
N ARG A 125 -0.62 9.45 24.53
CA ARG A 125 0.43 9.16 23.56
C ARG A 125 0.46 7.68 23.19
N ASP A 126 0.38 6.78 24.17
CA ASP A 126 0.37 5.34 23.93
C ASP A 126 -0.85 4.92 23.10
N PHE A 127 -2.02 5.51 23.38
CA PHE A 127 -3.23 5.31 22.57
C PHE A 127 -3.04 5.79 21.12
N LEU A 128 -2.40 6.94 20.89
CA LEU A 128 -2.13 7.44 19.54
C LEU A 128 -1.14 6.54 18.78
N ILE A 129 -0.11 6.03 19.46
CA ILE A 129 0.84 5.07 18.86
C ILE A 129 0.10 3.78 18.47
N GLN A 130 -0.71 3.25 19.39
CA GLN A 130 -1.53 2.07 19.12
C GLN A 130 -2.47 2.29 17.94
N ARG A 131 -3.13 3.45 17.88
CA ARG A 131 -4.01 3.81 16.77
C ARG A 131 -3.27 3.97 15.45
N GLN A 132 -2.03 4.46 15.47
CA GLN A 132 -1.20 4.51 14.26
C GLN A 132 -0.94 3.10 13.74
N HIS A 133 -0.54 2.16 14.60
CA HIS A 133 -0.33 0.77 14.20
C HIS A 133 -1.62 0.11 13.67
N GLU A 134 -2.77 0.41 14.27
CA GLU A 134 -4.07 -0.05 13.78
C GLU A 134 -4.42 0.53 12.40
N LEU A 135 -4.12 1.81 12.15
CA LEU A 135 -4.32 2.45 10.86
C LEU A 135 -3.42 1.84 9.78
N ASP A 136 -2.14 1.59 10.09
CA ASP A 136 -1.20 0.98 9.15
C ASP A 136 -1.67 -0.44 8.75
N ALA A 137 -2.14 -1.23 9.72
CA ALA A 137 -2.71 -2.55 9.45
C ALA A 137 -3.99 -2.48 8.62
N PHE A 138 -4.86 -1.51 8.91
CA PHE A 138 -6.09 -1.28 8.15
C PHE A 138 -5.80 -0.83 6.71
N GLU A 139 -4.80 0.02 6.50
CA GLU A 139 -4.37 0.45 5.18
C GLU A 139 -3.86 -0.72 4.34
N ALA A 140 -3.06 -1.61 4.93
CA ALA A 140 -2.60 -2.83 4.26
C ALA A 140 -3.79 -3.72 3.82
N GLN A 141 -4.76 -3.93 4.71
CA GLN A 141 -5.96 -4.70 4.39
C GLN A 141 -6.82 -4.03 3.31
N LEU A 142 -6.95 -2.70 3.36
CA LEU A 142 -7.68 -1.94 2.34
C LEU A 142 -7.02 -2.03 0.98
N GLN A 143 -5.68 -2.03 0.94
CA GLN A 143 -4.94 -2.18 -0.32
C GLN A 143 -5.15 -3.57 -0.92
N GLU A 144 -5.08 -4.63 -0.11
CA GLU A 144 -5.38 -6.00 -0.55
C GLU A 144 -6.80 -6.10 -1.12
N ALA A 145 -7.79 -5.55 -0.43
CA ALA A 145 -9.18 -5.56 -0.90
C ALA A 145 -9.36 -4.80 -2.24
N LYS A 146 -8.64 -3.69 -2.43
CA LYS A 146 -8.65 -2.94 -3.70
C LYS A 146 -8.02 -3.75 -4.83
N ASP A 147 -6.92 -4.44 -4.56
CA ASP A 147 -6.24 -5.26 -5.56
C ASP A 147 -7.15 -6.41 -6.02
N ILE A 148 -7.80 -7.10 -5.07
CA ILE A 148 -8.81 -8.13 -5.35
C ILE A 148 -9.97 -7.56 -6.17
N ALA A 149 -10.54 -6.41 -5.78
CA ALA A 149 -11.62 -5.78 -6.53
C ALA A 149 -11.21 -5.41 -7.96
N SER A 150 -9.98 -4.92 -8.15
CA SER A 150 -9.43 -4.61 -9.48
C SER A 150 -9.24 -5.87 -10.34
N GLU A 151 -8.87 -6.98 -9.70
CA GLU A 151 -8.76 -8.27 -10.35
C GLU A 151 -10.14 -8.79 -10.77
N MET A 152 -11.11 -8.81 -9.86
CA MET A 152 -12.49 -9.21 -10.16
C MET A 152 -13.07 -8.40 -11.33
N GLN A 153 -12.83 -7.08 -11.38
CA GLN A 153 -13.28 -6.24 -12.50
C GLN A 153 -12.62 -6.63 -13.84
N ARG A 154 -11.32 -6.95 -13.82
CA ARG A 154 -10.60 -7.41 -15.02
C ARG A 154 -11.10 -8.78 -15.50
N TRP A 155 -11.36 -9.70 -14.56
CA TRP A 155 -11.91 -11.01 -14.87
C TRP A 155 -13.33 -10.88 -15.45
N HIS A 156 -14.19 -10.07 -14.83
CA HIS A 156 -15.53 -9.81 -15.33
C HIS A 156 -15.51 -9.25 -16.77
N HIS A 157 -14.65 -8.26 -17.04
CA HIS A 157 -14.54 -7.70 -18.38
C HIS A 157 -14.08 -8.75 -19.41
N ARG A 158 -13.11 -9.60 -19.04
CA ARG A 158 -12.62 -10.66 -19.92
C ARG A 158 -13.71 -11.69 -20.24
N VAL A 159 -14.40 -12.17 -19.21
CA VAL A 159 -15.49 -13.14 -19.37
C VAL A 159 -16.59 -12.56 -20.24
N SER A 160 -16.98 -11.30 -20.03
CA SER A 160 -17.98 -10.63 -20.89
C SER A 160 -17.56 -10.56 -22.36
N LEU A 161 -16.28 -10.27 -22.65
CA LEU A 161 -15.78 -10.27 -24.03
C LEU A 161 -15.77 -11.68 -24.63
N GLU A 162 -15.39 -12.69 -23.85
CA GLU A 162 -15.41 -14.09 -24.28
C GLU A 162 -16.84 -14.57 -24.56
N GLU A 163 -17.80 -14.18 -23.73
CA GLU A 163 -19.24 -14.43 -23.93
C GLU A 163 -19.76 -13.78 -25.21
N ASP A 164 -19.43 -12.50 -25.46
CA ASP A 164 -19.81 -11.79 -26.68
C ASP A 164 -19.27 -12.49 -27.95
N VAL A 165 -18.01 -12.95 -27.90
CA VAL A 165 -17.40 -13.71 -29.00
C VAL A 165 -18.07 -15.07 -29.19
N ALA A 166 -18.33 -15.81 -28.11
CA ALA A 166 -19.03 -17.09 -28.18
C ALA A 166 -20.45 -16.93 -28.76
N GLN A 167 -21.17 -15.88 -28.36
CA GLN A 167 -22.50 -15.56 -28.90
C GLN A 167 -22.44 -15.23 -30.39
N SER A 168 -21.45 -14.47 -30.83
CA SER A 168 -21.19 -14.19 -32.25
C SER A 168 -20.93 -15.47 -33.05
N GLN A 169 -20.08 -16.36 -32.54
CA GLN A 169 -19.76 -17.64 -33.20
C GLN A 169 -20.99 -18.54 -33.30
N LEU A 170 -21.79 -18.63 -32.23
CA LEU A 170 -23.00 -19.44 -32.21
C LEU A 170 -24.04 -18.90 -33.21
N GLN A 171 -24.18 -17.57 -33.31
CA GLN A 171 -25.06 -16.95 -34.29
C GLN A 171 -24.61 -17.24 -35.73
N ARG A 172 -23.32 -17.10 -36.01
CA ARG A 172 -22.76 -17.42 -37.33
C ARG A 172 -22.94 -18.91 -37.67
N LEU A 173 -22.65 -19.81 -36.74
CA LEU A 173 -22.85 -21.25 -36.93
C LEU A 173 -24.32 -21.58 -37.23
N ARG A 174 -25.26 -20.91 -36.54
CA ARG A 174 -26.69 -21.05 -36.81
C ARG A 174 -27.05 -20.59 -38.22
N GLU A 175 -26.51 -19.45 -38.67
CA GLU A 175 -26.71 -18.93 -40.02
C GLU A 175 -26.15 -19.89 -41.08
N GLU A 176 -24.91 -20.38 -40.88
CA GLU A 176 -24.29 -21.39 -41.76
C GLU A 176 -25.12 -22.69 -41.80
N LEU A 177 -25.66 -23.14 -40.65
CA LEU A 177 -26.50 -24.34 -40.61
C LEU A 177 -27.84 -24.13 -41.35
N ILE A 178 -28.46 -22.96 -41.21
CA ILE A 178 -29.70 -22.60 -41.92
C ILE A 178 -29.48 -22.54 -43.43
N ASP A 179 -28.30 -22.10 -43.88
CA ASP A 179 -27.96 -22.01 -45.30
C ASP A 179 -27.77 -23.40 -45.94
N VAL A 180 -27.13 -24.34 -45.22
CA VAL A 180 -26.81 -25.69 -45.74
C VAL A 180 -27.96 -26.70 -45.55
N LEU A 181 -28.84 -26.50 -44.57
CA LEU A 181 -29.97 -27.40 -44.30
C LEU A 181 -30.95 -27.59 -45.49
N PRO A 182 -31.35 -26.55 -46.26
CA PRO A 182 -32.20 -26.72 -47.43
C PRO A 182 -31.55 -27.60 -48.50
N ASP A 183 -30.26 -27.41 -48.78
CA ASP A 183 -29.52 -28.20 -49.77
C ASP A 183 -29.44 -29.69 -49.40
N LEU A 184 -29.53 -30.02 -48.11
CA LEU A 184 -29.61 -31.39 -47.60
C LEU A 184 -31.04 -31.96 -47.64
N LEU A 185 -32.06 -31.11 -47.48
CA LEU A 185 -33.47 -31.49 -47.48
C LEU A 185 -34.06 -31.60 -48.90
N ASP A 186 -33.59 -30.77 -49.84
CA ASP A 186 -33.99 -30.76 -51.25
C ASP A 186 -33.24 -31.78 -52.11
N GLN A 187 -32.33 -32.57 -51.50
CA GLN A 187 -31.77 -33.72 -52.20
C GLN A 187 -32.93 -34.66 -52.56
N PRO A 188 -33.21 -34.90 -53.85
CA PRO A 188 -34.19 -35.91 -54.21
C PRO A 188 -33.71 -37.20 -53.57
N GLN A 189 -34.58 -37.83 -52.75
CA GLN A 189 -34.44 -39.24 -52.45
C GLN A 189 -34.19 -39.89 -53.82
N THR A 190 -32.97 -40.37 -54.07
CA THR A 190 -32.69 -41.13 -55.28
C THR A 190 -33.66 -42.29 -55.23
N GLU A 191 -34.75 -42.18 -55.98
CA GLU A 191 -35.61 -43.30 -56.32
C GLU A 191 -34.75 -44.23 -57.18
N GLU A 192 -33.91 -45.02 -56.53
CA GLU A 192 -33.49 -46.30 -57.08
C GLU A 192 -34.70 -47.23 -56.99
N THR A 193 -35.39 -47.34 -58.11
CA THR A 193 -36.35 -48.40 -58.39
C THR A 193 -35.65 -49.77 -58.33
N ASP A 194 -36.14 -50.64 -57.44
CA ASP A 194 -36.17 -52.12 -57.46
C ASP A 194 -35.03 -52.89 -58.17
N ASP A 195 -34.22 -53.65 -57.42
CA ASP A 195 -34.43 -55.11 -57.20
C ASP A 195 -33.21 -55.80 -56.52
N VAL A 196 -33.55 -56.79 -55.67
CA VAL A 196 -32.75 -57.86 -55.03
C VAL A 196 -31.77 -57.53 -53.89
N GLY A 197 -32.10 -58.03 -52.69
CA GLY A 197 -31.09 -58.60 -51.79
C GLY A 197 -31.33 -58.43 -50.30
N ALA A 198 -31.94 -59.44 -49.67
CA ALA A 198 -32.11 -59.52 -48.23
C ALA A 198 -30.78 -59.39 -47.46
N VAL A 199 -30.72 -58.49 -46.47
CA VAL A 199 -30.02 -58.77 -45.20
C VAL A 199 -30.87 -58.24 -44.05
N SER A 200 -31.40 -59.19 -43.30
CA SER A 200 -31.94 -59.01 -41.96
C SER A 200 -30.84 -58.52 -41.02
N ALA A 201 -31.06 -57.42 -40.32
CA ALA A 201 -30.36 -57.13 -39.07
C ALA A 201 -31.28 -56.34 -38.14
N SER A 202 -31.78 -57.08 -37.16
CA SER A 202 -32.28 -56.60 -35.87
C SER A 202 -31.44 -55.42 -35.34
N HIS A 203 -32.09 -54.30 -35.05
CA HIS A 203 -31.66 -53.42 -33.97
C HIS A 203 -32.90 -52.74 -33.38
N ALA A 204 -33.31 -53.26 -32.21
CA ALA A 204 -34.24 -52.55 -31.33
C ALA A 204 -33.59 -51.22 -30.91
N PRO A 205 -34.36 -50.16 -30.63
CA PRO A 205 -33.78 -48.94 -30.09
C PRO A 205 -33.17 -49.26 -28.72
N ASP A 206 -31.86 -49.13 -28.60
CA ASP A 206 -31.19 -49.12 -27.31
C ASP A 206 -31.82 -48.01 -26.44
N PRO A 207 -32.09 -48.26 -25.14
CA PRO A 207 -32.51 -47.20 -24.25
C PRO A 207 -31.41 -46.14 -24.21
N ILE A 208 -31.82 -44.88 -24.23
CA ILE A 208 -30.99 -43.69 -24.03
C ILE A 208 -29.91 -44.02 -23.00
N GLN A 209 -28.65 -44.10 -23.43
CA GLN A 209 -27.52 -44.07 -22.50
C GLN A 209 -27.56 -42.67 -21.87
N THR A 210 -28.16 -42.58 -20.69
CA THR A 210 -27.83 -41.53 -19.73
C THR A 210 -26.31 -41.46 -19.68
N ALA A 211 -25.78 -40.29 -20.06
CA ALA A 211 -24.38 -39.94 -19.91
C ALA A 211 -23.85 -40.38 -18.54
N PRO A 212 -22.57 -40.75 -18.42
CA PRO A 212 -21.99 -40.90 -17.10
C PRO A 212 -22.29 -39.62 -16.32
N ASP A 213 -22.89 -39.78 -15.14
CA ASP A 213 -23.09 -38.76 -14.13
C ASP A 213 -21.82 -37.89 -14.09
N GLU A 214 -21.87 -36.74 -14.77
CA GLU A 214 -20.83 -35.74 -14.72
C GLU A 214 -20.86 -35.27 -13.27
N GLY A 215 -19.94 -35.84 -12.50
CA GLY A 215 -19.78 -35.55 -11.10
C GLY A 215 -19.84 -34.06 -10.86
N ASP A 216 -20.57 -33.71 -9.81
CA ASP A 216 -20.76 -32.37 -9.30
C ASP A 216 -19.57 -31.45 -9.64
N PRO A 217 -19.76 -30.40 -10.48
CA PRO A 217 -18.69 -29.48 -10.88
C PRO A 217 -18.06 -28.72 -9.70
N PHE A 218 -18.64 -28.84 -8.50
CA PHE A 218 -18.11 -28.29 -7.26
C PHE A 218 -17.23 -29.27 -6.45
N ALA A 219 -17.06 -30.52 -6.90
CA ALA A 219 -16.22 -31.51 -6.20
C ALA A 219 -14.70 -31.22 -6.31
N ASP A 220 -14.28 -30.34 -7.22
CA ASP A 220 -12.86 -29.97 -7.38
C ASP A 220 -12.39 -28.92 -6.36
N ASP A 221 -13.30 -28.17 -5.72
CA ASP A 221 -12.95 -27.18 -4.69
C ASP A 221 -12.34 -27.83 -3.44
N ASP A 222 -12.83 -29.01 -3.04
CA ASP A 222 -12.29 -29.75 -1.88
C ASP A 222 -10.86 -30.24 -2.11
N ARG A 223 -10.46 -30.49 -3.36
CA ARG A 223 -9.08 -30.87 -3.71
C ARG A 223 -8.12 -29.69 -3.65
N ILE A 224 -8.58 -28.49 -4.01
CA ILE A 224 -7.78 -27.26 -3.93
C ILE A 224 -7.53 -26.89 -2.46
N VAL A 225 -8.54 -27.00 -1.60
CA VAL A 225 -8.39 -26.79 -0.16
C VAL A 225 -7.45 -27.83 0.48
N ALA A 226 -7.54 -29.10 0.06
CA ALA A 226 -6.64 -30.16 0.54
C ALA A 226 -5.18 -29.96 0.11
N LEU A 227 -4.93 -29.39 -1.07
CA LEU A 227 -3.57 -29.09 -1.55
C LEU A 227 -2.96 -27.86 -0.87
N LEU A 228 -3.77 -26.87 -0.49
CA LEU A 228 -3.33 -25.70 0.28
C LEU A 228 -3.04 -26.06 1.74
N ALA A 229 -3.85 -26.91 2.36
CA ALA A 229 -3.61 -27.40 3.73
C ALA A 229 -2.32 -28.23 3.87
N ARG A 230 -1.88 -28.89 2.79
CA ARG A 230 -0.64 -29.68 2.77
C ARG A 230 0.63 -28.84 2.55
N ARG A 231 0.50 -27.56 2.20
CA ARG A 231 1.65 -26.67 1.89
C ARG A 231 1.99 -25.66 3.00
N ALA A 232 1.36 -25.73 4.17
CA ALA A 232 1.81 -24.97 5.34
C ALA A 232 2.84 -25.78 6.16
N PRO A 233 4.15 -25.45 6.13
CA PRO A 233 5.05 -25.84 7.20
C PRO A 233 4.91 -24.88 8.39
N GLY A 234 4.86 -25.48 9.59
CA GLY A 234 5.00 -24.92 10.95
C GLY A 234 5.20 -23.43 11.15
#